data_AF-A0A2N2G0N0-F1
#
_entry.id   AF-A0A2N2G0N0-F1
#
_cell.length_a   1.000
_cell.length_b   1.000
_cell.length_c   1.000
_cell.angle_alpha   90.00
_cell.angle_beta   90.00
_cell.angle_gamma   90.00
#
_symmetry.space_group_name_H-M   'P 1'
#
loop_
_entity.id
_entity.type
_entity.pdbx_description
1 polymer ?
#
loop_
_entity_poly.entity_id
_entity_poly.type
_entity_poly.pdbx_seq_one_letter_code
_entity_poly.pdbx_strand_id
1 'polypeptide(L)' 'LMGMPLAETINSAIERVVDLVTLEHHEMAKRAKDVGSTIVFLSIGIFVVVWSSIIFSLVY' A
#
# COMPACT_ATOMS: atom_id res chain seq x y z
N LEU A 1 6.75 -1.45 12.49
CA LEU A 1 6.42 -2.65 11.69
C LEU A 1 4.94 -2.78 11.34
N MET A 2 4.00 -2.24 12.13
CA MET A 2 2.55 -2.38 11.85
C MET A 2 2.02 -1.57 10.65
N GLY A 3 2.83 -0.72 10.00
CA GLY A 3 2.39 0.08 8.85
C GLY A 3 2.02 -0.76 7.62
N MET A 4 2.77 -1.84 7.34
CA MET A 4 2.50 -2.74 6.21
C MET A 4 1.15 -3.48 6.34
N PRO A 5 0.82 -4.17 7.45
CA PRO A 5 -0.47 -4.84 7.57
C PRO A 5 -1.67 -3.87 7.57
N LEU A 6 -1.49 -2.64 8.07
CA LEU A 6 -2.51 -1.60 7.98
C LEU A 6 -2.75 -1.17 6.52
N ALA A 7 -1.67 -0.92 5.76
CA ALA A 7 -1.74 -0.58 4.35
C ALA A 7 -2.39 -1.69 3.50
N GLU A 8 -2.03 -2.95 3.74
CA GLU A 8 -2.62 -4.12 3.08
C GLU A 8 -4.11 -4.26 3.38
N THR A 9 -4.52 -4.05 4.63
CA THR A 9 -5.94 -4.10 5.01
C THR A 9 -6.75 -3.03 4.27
N ILE A 10 -6.18 -1.83 4.10
CA ILE A 10 -6.82 -0.75 3.34
C ILE A 10 -6.91 -1.09 1.85
N ASN A 11 -5.83 -1.59 1.23
CA ASN A 11 -5.84 -2.03 -0.17
C ASN A 11 -6.92 -3.10 -0.40
N SER A 12 -6.93 -4.11 0.47
CA SER A 12 -7.93 -5.18 0.48
C SER A 12 -9.38 -4.69 0.64
N ALA A 13 -9.61 -3.64 1.45
CA ALA A 13 -10.93 -3.06 1.62
C ALA A 13 -11.39 -2.34 0.35
N ILE A 14 -10.50 -1.56 -0.28
CA ILE A 14 -10.78 -0.86 -1.54
C ILE A 14 -11.08 -1.86 -2.65
N GLU A 15 -10.26 -2.90 -2.82
CA GLU A 15 -10.49 -3.95 -3.82
C GLU A 15 -11.87 -4.59 -3.67
N ARG A 16 -12.26 -4.99 -2.45
CA ARG A 16 -13.57 -5.60 -2.19
C ARG A 16 -14.73 -4.66 -2.48
N VAL A 17 -14.61 -3.37 -2.16
CA VAL A 17 -15.65 -2.39 -2.46
C VAL A 17 -15.77 -2.16 -3.97
N VAL A 18 -14.64 -2.08 -4.68
CA VAL A 18 -14.65 -1.92 -6.14
C VAL A 18 -15.23 -3.15 -6.83
N ASP A 19 -14.83 -4.35 -6.41
CA ASP A 19 -15.32 -5.62 -6.95
C ASP A 19 -16.80 -5.87 -6.65
N LEU A 20 -17.32 -5.33 -5.54
CA LEU A 20 -18.75 -5.33 -5.24
C LEU A 20 -19.55 -4.48 -6.24
N VAL A 21 -18.98 -3.37 -6.72
CA VAL A 21 -19.66 -2.44 -7.64
C VAL A 21 -19.62 -2.95 -9.08
N THR A 22 -18.46 -3.43 -9.55
CA THR A 22 -18.32 -3.96 -10.91
C THR A 22 -17.15 -4.93 -11.02
N LEU A 23 -17.35 -5.99 -11.80
CA LEU A 23 -16.29 -6.90 -12.22
C LEU A 23 -15.80 -6.62 -13.64
N GLU A 24 -16.48 -5.73 -14.37
CA GLU A 24 -16.05 -5.30 -15.70
C GLU A 24 -14.90 -4.29 -15.61
N HIS A 25 -14.06 -4.26 -16.63
CA HIS A 25 -12.96 -3.33 -16.67
C HIS A 25 -13.49 -1.90 -16.85
N HIS A 26 -13.27 -1.05 -15.84
CA HIS A 26 -13.62 0.36 -15.88
C HIS A 26 -12.44 1.22 -15.43
N GLU A 27 -12.13 2.29 -16.17
CA GLU A 27 -10.98 3.18 -15.88
C GLU A 27 -10.99 3.69 -14.43
N MET A 28 -12.16 4.13 -13.94
CA MET A 28 -12.29 4.63 -12.57
C MET A 28 -12.09 3.53 -11.52
N ALA A 29 -12.53 2.30 -11.80
CA ALA A 29 -12.34 1.16 -10.91
C ALA A 29 -10.85 0.78 -10.83
N LYS A 30 -10.16 0.81 -11.97
CA LYS A 30 -8.70 0.64 -12.04
C LYS A 30 -7.99 1.69 -11.19
N ARG A 31 -8.31 2.99 -11.39
CA ARG A 31 -7.70 4.08 -10.60
C ARG A 31 -7.92 3.93 -9.10
N ALA A 32 -9.10 3.46 -8.67
CA ALA A 32 -9.37 3.21 -7.26
C ALA A 32 -8.45 2.11 -6.69
N LYS A 33 -8.29 0.99 -7.41
CA LYS A 33 -7.39 -0.10 -7.02
C LYS A 33 -5.91 0.32 -7.02
N ASP A 34 -5.49 1.10 -8.03
CA ASP A 34 -4.12 1.62 -8.13
C ASP A 34 -3.74 2.50 -6.92
N VAL A 35 -4.67 3.32 -6.42
CA VAL A 35 -4.46 4.12 -5.20
C VAL A 35 -4.33 3.23 -3.97
N GLY A 36 -5.12 2.16 -3.86
CA GLY A 36 -4.97 1.15 -2.81
C GLY A 36 -3.57 0.54 -2.78
N SER A 37 -3.08 0.11 -3.95
CA SER A 37 -1.74 -0.47 -4.09
C SER A 37 -0.62 0.55 -3.84
N THR A 38 -0.85 1.83 -4.14
CA THR A 38 0.10 2.92 -3.86
C THR A 38 0.36 3.06 -2.35
N ILE A 39 -0.65 2.89 -1.49
CA ILE A 39 -0.48 2.97 -0.03
C ILE A 39 0.44 1.86 0.47
N VAL A 40 0.31 0.64 -0.08
CA VAL A 40 1.20 -0.48 0.23
C VAL A 40 2.64 -0.15 -0.16
N PHE A 41 2.83 0.35 -1.39
CA PHE A 41 4.16 0.76 -1.88
C PHE A 41 4.81 1.82 -0.98
N LEU A 42 4.06 2.85 -0.58
CA LEU A 42 4.56 3.87 0.34
C LEU A 42 4.92 3.29 1.71
N SER A 43 4.14 2.34 2.22
CA SER A 43 4.45 1.69 3.50
C SER A 43 5.78 0.92 3.47
N ILE A 44 6.08 0.27 2.34
CA ILE A 44 7.36 -0.42 2.11
C ILE A 44 8.49 0.62 1.98
N GLY A 45 8.27 1.70 1.24
CA GLY A 45 9.23 2.79 1.12
C GLY A 45 9.62 3.39 2.47
N ILE A 46 8.64 3.67 3.33
CA ILE A 46 8.87 4.15 4.70
C ILE A 46 9.65 3.12 5.51
N PHE A 47 9.29 1.84 5.41
CA PHE A 47 10.00 0.77 6.09
C PHE A 47 11.49 0.75 5.70
N VAL A 48 11.78 0.79 4.40
CA VAL A 48 13.16 0.83 3.89
C VAL A 48 13.91 2.05 4.41
N VAL A 49 13.33 3.26 4.27
CA VAL A 49 13.98 4.51 4.70
C VAL A 49 14.31 4.48 6.20
N VAL A 50 13.37 4.07 7.04
CA VAL A 50 13.57 4.01 8.50
C VAL A 50 14.68 3.02 8.85
N TRP A 51 14.62 1.79 8.33
CA TRP A 51 15.63 0.78 8.64
C TRP A 51 17.01 1.12 8.07
N SER A 52 17.08 1.66 6.85
CA SER A 52 18.32 2.16 6.29
C SER A 52 18.93 3.27 7.15
N SER A 53 18.11 4.18 7.70
CA SER A 53 18.60 5.24 8.60
C SER A 53 19.16 4.68 9.91
N ILE A 54 18.50 3.68 10.50
CA ILE A 54 18.95 3.02 11.73
C ILE A 54 20.26 2.27 11.49
N ILE A 55 20.34 1.50 10.40
CA ILE A 55 21.56 0.76 10.04
C ILE A 55 22.70 1.73 9.78
N PHE A 56 22.46 2.80 9.03
CA PHE A 56 23.48 3.82 8.77
C PHE A 56 24.02 4.42 10.08
N SER A 57 23.13 4.81 10.99
CA SER A 57 23.50 5.35 12.31
C SER A 57 24.17 4.33 13.25
N LEU A 58 24.01 3.03 13.01
CA LEU A 58 24.65 1.99 13.81
C LEU A 58 26.05 1.65 13.29
N VAL A 59 26.25 1.79 11.98
CA VAL A 59 27.51 1.44 11.29
C VAL A 59 28.49 2.61 11.26
N TYR A 60 27.99 3.84 11.13
CA TYR A 60 28.77 5.08 11.08
C TYR A 60 28.52 5.92 12.32
#